data_AF-A0ABD4TMD5-F1
#
_entry.id   AF-A0ABD4TMD5-F1
#
_cell.length_a   1.000
_cell.length_b   1.000
_cell.length_c   1.000
_cell.angle_alpha   90.00
_cell.angle_beta   90.00
_cell.angle_gamma   90.00
#
_symmetry.space_group_name_H-M   'P 1'
#
loop_
_entity.id
_entity.type
_entity.pdbx_description
1 polymer ?
#
loop_
_entity_poly.entity_id
_entity_poly.type
_entity_poly.pdbx_seq_one_letter_code
_entity_poly.pdbx_strand_id
1 'polypeptide(L)'
;MNEIPQGPFCQSCGMPMSEPEHFGTEKDGSKSEEYCSYCYQNGAFIDESITLEEMIEFSAQKIDEIGIMPYAEARKMTGQFLPELKRWRK
;
A
#
# COMPACT_ATOMS: atom_id res chain seq x y z
N MET A 1 17.49 -13.18 10.35
CA MET A 1 17.33 -11.72 10.49
C MET A 1 16.38 -11.32 9.40
N ASN A 2 15.10 -11.16 9.71
CA ASN A 2 14.11 -10.76 8.72
C ASN A 2 14.21 -9.24 8.63
N GLU A 3 15.06 -8.77 7.73
CA GLU A 3 15.19 -7.35 7.43
C GLU A 3 13.89 -6.91 6.75
N ILE A 4 13.01 -6.28 7.52
CA ILE A 4 11.92 -5.47 6.98
C ILE A 4 12.61 -4.33 6.21
N PRO A 5 12.39 -4.18 4.90
CA PRO A 5 13.11 -3.19 4.10
C PRO A 5 12.99 -1.80 4.73
N GLN A 6 14.11 -1.12 5.00
CA GLN A 6 14.10 0.28 5.42
C GLN A 6 13.93 1.15 4.17
N GLY A 7 12.70 1.42 3.77
CA GLY A 7 12.39 2.30 2.64
C GLY A 7 10.89 2.50 2.53
N PRO A 8 10.42 3.67 2.02
CA PRO A 8 9.07 4.11 2.31
C PRO A 8 8.04 3.16 1.71
N PHE A 9 7.20 2.60 2.57
CA PHE A 9 6.05 1.80 2.15
C PHE A 9 4.82 2.68 2.16
N CYS A 10 3.97 2.49 1.15
CA CYS A 10 2.67 3.15 1.10
C CYS A 10 1.87 2.83 2.37
N GLN A 11 1.49 3.85 3.12
CA GLN A 11 0.72 3.77 4.36
C GLN A 11 -0.79 3.48 4.13
N SER A 12 -1.13 2.99 2.94
CA SER A 12 -2.46 2.51 2.55
C SER A 12 -2.41 1.05 2.08
N CYS A 13 -1.61 0.72 1.06
CA CYS A 13 -1.59 -0.63 0.47
C CYS A 13 -0.35 -1.47 0.81
N GLY A 14 0.63 -0.89 1.51
CA GLY A 14 1.87 -1.59 1.86
C GLY A 14 2.89 -1.74 0.74
N MET A 15 2.63 -1.16 -0.44
CA MET A 15 3.52 -1.22 -1.60
C MET A 15 4.86 -0.52 -1.31
N PRO A 16 6.01 -1.15 -1.60
CA PRO A 16 7.31 -0.49 -1.54
C PRO A 16 7.40 0.68 -2.55
N MET A 17 7.86 1.84 -2.11
CA MET A 17 8.04 3.03 -2.95
C MET A 17 9.54 3.31 -3.09
N SER A 18 10.11 2.99 -4.25
CA SER A 18 11.54 3.18 -4.55
C SER A 18 11.77 4.17 -5.67
N GLU A 19 10.92 4.16 -6.70
CA GLU A 19 11.02 5.06 -7.85
C GLU A 19 10.12 6.29 -7.68
N PRO A 20 10.51 7.46 -8.23
CA PRO A 20 9.70 8.69 -8.17
C PRO A 20 8.25 8.53 -8.65
N GLU A 21 8.01 7.59 -9.57
CA GLU A 21 6.69 7.27 -10.13
C GLU A 21 5.79 6.51 -9.14
N HIS A 22 6.39 5.80 -8.18
CA HIS A 22 5.64 5.08 -7.15
C HIS A 22 4.99 6.04 -6.16
N PHE A 23 5.53 7.25 -5.97
CA PHE A 23 5.03 8.22 -5.02
C PHE A 23 3.83 8.99 -5.59
N GLY A 24 2.77 9.07 -4.79
CA GLY A 24 1.58 9.87 -5.07
C GLY A 24 1.86 11.37 -5.06
N THR A 25 0.82 12.18 -5.17
CA THR A 25 0.95 13.64 -5.18
C THR A 25 0.11 14.31 -4.09
N GLU A 26 0.72 15.29 -3.42
CA GLU A 26 0.03 16.20 -2.51
C GLU A 26 -0.78 17.25 -3.29
N LYS A 27 -1.60 18.01 -2.58
CA LYS A 27 -2.49 19.03 -3.18
C LYS A 27 -1.72 20.12 -3.95
N ASP A 28 -0.49 20.40 -3.53
CA ASP A 28 0.39 21.38 -4.18
C ASP A 28 1.20 20.79 -5.36
N GLY A 29 1.01 19.50 -5.67
CA GLY A 29 1.71 18.79 -6.73
C GLY A 29 3.07 18.21 -6.32
N SER A 30 3.52 18.42 -5.08
CA SER A 30 4.70 17.73 -4.55
C SER A 30 4.46 16.23 -4.39
N LYS A 31 5.53 15.44 -4.26
CA LYS A 31 5.43 13.98 -4.08
C LYS A 31 5.05 13.64 -2.65
N SER A 32 4.11 12.71 -2.49
CA SER A 32 3.76 12.18 -1.18
C SER A 32 4.88 11.29 -0.66
N GLU A 33 5.33 11.50 0.58
CA GLU A 33 6.31 10.62 1.24
C GLU A 33 5.66 9.35 1.83
N GLU A 34 4.33 9.35 1.94
CA GLU A 34 3.58 8.33 2.69
C GLU A 34 2.73 7.43 1.80
N TYR A 35 2.26 7.93 0.66
CA TYR A 35 1.29 7.21 -0.16
C TYR A 35 1.76 7.05 -1.60
N CYS A 36 1.45 5.89 -2.18
CA CYS A 36 1.79 5.61 -3.56
C CYS A 36 0.82 6.24 -4.56
N SER A 37 1.26 6.37 -5.80
CA SER A 37 0.51 6.94 -6.92
C SER A 37 -0.76 6.15 -7.28
N TYR A 38 -0.88 4.89 -6.84
CA TYR A 38 -2.09 4.09 -7.01
C TYR A 38 -3.12 4.28 -5.88
N CYS A 39 -2.70 4.80 -4.73
CA CYS A 39 -3.59 5.02 -3.60
C CYS A 39 -4.00 6.49 -3.48
N TYR A 40 -3.12 7.42 -3.81
CA TYR A 40 -3.28 8.83 -3.46
C TYR A 40 -2.74 9.75 -4.54
N GLN A 41 -3.56 10.70 -4.97
CA GLN A 41 -3.22 11.71 -5.96
C GLN A 41 -3.89 13.04 -5.63
N ASN A 42 -3.18 14.12 -5.89
CA ASN A 42 -3.64 15.51 -5.77
C ASN A 42 -4.24 15.83 -4.39
N GLY A 43 -3.67 15.27 -3.32
CA GLY A 43 -4.13 15.52 -1.97
C GLY A 43 -5.30 14.65 -1.50
N ALA A 44 -5.70 13.62 -2.27
CA ALA A 44 -6.85 12.76 -1.94
C ALA A 44 -6.59 11.29 -2.30
N PHE A 45 -7.26 10.38 -1.58
CA PHE A 45 -7.27 8.97 -1.96
C PHE A 45 -8.09 8.78 -3.23
N ILE A 46 -7.58 7.96 -4.16
CA ILE A 46 -8.26 7.69 -5.44
C ILE A 46 -9.58 6.95 -5.20
N ASP A 47 -9.56 5.99 -4.28
CA ASP A 47 -10.76 5.33 -3.78
C ASP A 47 -10.86 5.64 -2.29
N GLU A 48 -11.76 6.55 -1.93
CA GLU A 48 -12.03 6.91 -0.53
C GLU A 48 -12.94 5.89 0.17
N SER A 49 -13.68 5.08 -0.61
CA SER A 49 -14.70 4.17 -0.10
C SER A 49 -14.18 2.76 0.19
N ILE A 50 -13.05 2.40 -0.40
CA ILE A 50 -12.41 1.10 -0.19
C ILE A 50 -12.19 0.84 1.29
N THR A 51 -12.62 -0.34 1.71
CA THR A 51 -12.46 -0.84 3.07
C THR A 51 -11.10 -1.51 3.25
N LEU A 52 -10.68 -1.69 4.50
CA LEU A 52 -9.47 -2.44 4.83
C LEU A 52 -9.54 -3.87 4.27
N GLU A 53 -10.69 -4.53 4.34
CA GLU A 53 -10.85 -5.91 3.85
C GLU A 53 -10.68 -5.97 2.32
N GLU A 54 -11.29 -5.04 1.58
CA GLU A 54 -11.12 -4.95 0.13
C GLU A 54 -9.67 -4.65 -0.25
N MET A 55 -8.96 -3.82 0.52
CA MET A 55 -7.53 -3.58 0.30
C MET A 55 -6.68 -4.82 0.59
N ILE A 56 -7.01 -5.60 1.63
CA ILE A 56 -6.34 -6.89 1.93
C ILE A 56 -6.49 -7.84 0.75
N GLU A 57 -7.71 -7.99 0.23
CA GLU A 57 -8.03 -8.83 -0.92
C GLU A 57 -7.28 -8.38 -2.18
N PHE A 58 -7.33 -7.08 -2.48
CA PHE A 58 -6.66 -6.49 -3.63
C PHE A 58 -5.14 -6.69 -3.57
N SER A 59 -4.50 -6.34 -2.44
CA SER A 59 -3.06 -6.50 -2.28
C SER A 59 -2.64 -7.97 -2.34
N ALA A 60 -3.43 -8.88 -1.77
CA ALA A 60 -3.15 -10.32 -1.82
C ALA A 60 -3.19 -10.87 -3.25
N GLN A 61 -4.22 -10.50 -4.02
CA GLN A 61 -4.34 -10.88 -5.44
C GLN A 61 -3.16 -10.35 -6.25
N LYS A 62 -2.77 -9.09 -6.03
CA LYS A 62 -1.63 -8.51 -6.77
C LYS A 62 -0.31 -9.20 -6.46
N ILE A 63 -0.05 -9.54 -5.20
CA ILE A 63 1.15 -10.28 -4.78
C ILE A 63 1.22 -11.67 -5.41
N ASP A 64 0.08 -12.34 -5.56
CA ASP A 64 -0.05 -13.64 -6.24
C ASP A 64 0.19 -13.51 -7.75
N GLU A 65 -0.45 -12.52 -8.40
CA GLU A 65 -0.32 -12.25 -9.84
C GLU A 65 1.12 -11.96 -10.26
N ILE A 66 1.89 -11.24 -9.42
CA ILE A 66 3.31 -10.94 -9.68
C ILE A 66 4.25 -12.07 -9.27
N GLY A 67 3.73 -13.15 -8.68
CA GLY A 67 4.48 -14.36 -8.38
C GLY A 67 5.40 -14.28 -7.14
N ILE A 68 5.14 -13.35 -6.22
CA ILE A 68 5.94 -13.24 -4.97
C ILE A 68 5.60 -14.36 -4.00
N MET A 69 4.30 -14.62 -3.78
CA MET A 69 3.82 -15.73 -2.94
C MET A 69 2.36 -16.06 -3.29
N PRO A 70 1.89 -17.29 -2.98
CA PRO A 70 0.50 -17.67 -3.25
C PRO A 70 -0.50 -16.77 -2.53
N TYR A 71 -1.65 -16.52 -3.16
CA TYR A 71 -2.73 -15.68 -2.62
C TYR A 71 -3.06 -15.94 -1.15
N ALA A 72 -3.16 -17.20 -0.72
CA ALA A 72 -3.52 -17.54 0.66
C ALA A 72 -2.47 -17.05 1.68
N GLU A 73 -1.18 -17.11 1.32
CA GLU A 73 -0.09 -16.61 2.14
C GLU A 73 -0.04 -15.08 2.10
N ALA A 74 -0.22 -14.49 0.92
CA ALA A 74 -0.29 -13.05 0.73
C ALA A 74 -1.41 -12.42 1.55
N ARG A 75 -2.62 -13.00 1.51
CA ARG A 75 -3.79 -12.54 2.27
C ARG A 75 -3.58 -12.60 3.77
N LYS A 76 -2.93 -13.66 4.25
CA LYS A 76 -2.58 -13.76 5.68
C LYS A 76 -1.59 -12.67 6.07
N MET A 77 -0.54 -12.46 5.28
CA MET A 77 0.46 -11.43 5.53
C MET A 77 -0.14 -10.02 5.48
N THR A 78 -0.89 -9.67 4.43
CA THR A 78 -1.52 -8.36 4.27
C THR A 78 -2.59 -8.13 5.33
N GLY A 79 -3.34 -9.15 5.71
CA GLY A 79 -4.32 -9.08 6.81
C GLY A 79 -3.71 -8.82 8.19
N GLN A 80 -2.43 -9.17 8.40
CA GLN A 80 -1.70 -8.83 9.63
C GLN A 80 -1.04 -7.45 9.54
N PHE A 81 -0.59 -7.06 8.35
CA PHE A 81 0.23 -5.86 8.16
C PHE A 81 -0.59 -4.59 7.89
N LEU A 82 -1.59 -4.64 7.01
CA LEU A 82 -2.37 -3.47 6.60
C LEU A 82 -3.11 -2.77 7.75
N PRO A 83 -3.69 -3.47 8.75
CA PRO A 83 -4.34 -2.79 9.88
C PRO A 83 -3.44 -1.82 10.66
N GLU A 84 -2.12 -2.02 10.60
CA GLU A 84 -1.14 -1.20 11.31
C GLU A 84 -0.75 0.06 10.55
N LEU A 85 -1.16 0.22 9.27
CA LEU A 85 -0.81 1.38 8.44
C LEU A 85 -1.68 2.60 8.76
N LYS A 86 -1.15 3.81 8.54
CA LYS A 86 -1.79 5.08 8.94
C LYS A 86 -3.23 5.24 8.41
N ARG A 87 -3.53 4.78 7.20
CA ARG A 87 -4.88 4.87 6.63
C ARG A 87 -5.92 4.06 7.42
N TRP A 88 -5.50 2.94 7.99
CA TRP A 88 -6.40 1.93 8.55
C TRP A 88 -6.36 1.86 10.08
N ARG A 89 -5.28 2.37 10.67
CA ARG A 89 -5.10 2.46 12.11
C ARG A 89 -6.19 3.34 12.71
N LYS A 90 -6.87 2.82 13.73
CA LYS A 90 -7.82 3.58 14.57
C LYS A 90 -7.10 4.29 15.70
#